data_AF-A0A0W8C8E7-F1
#
_entry.id   AF-A0A0W8C8E7-F1
#
_cell.length_a   1.000
_cell.length_b   1.000
_cell.length_c   1.000
_cell.angle_alpha   90.00
_cell.angle_beta   90.00
_cell.angle_gamma   90.00
#
_symmetry.space_group_name_H-M   'P 1'
#
loop_
_entity.id
_entity.type
_entity.pdbx_description
1 polymer ?
#
loop_
_entity_poly.entity_id
_entity_poly.type
_entity_poly.pdbx_seq_one_letter_code
_entity_poly.pdbx_strand_id
1 'polypeptide(L)'
;MGCCTACFGCAVLAQLIAVGCLLAIIPAAYLSYDYYLKPWAEDHYDEAVAAGQAIASRAASAADDIDTSELSCGDCLGVNLEYPISGLNTDYSSFQISVMNDAGEFLAAVTSSGVAIGVIAAFASAVVGALASASAMPSTNGGLFELLQMIAQGQFITLLGSLNLEGVPVFFIEFCTKFAWTNLHIFPTTKTTDTTRVRHRRLSSGGTDSSLDGVTRYATTLGVDPENLFYYTLLVLLVVCGLVVLLYFIARTALHIFKKEDRPLAQMLKNRVVWVSIQLLLLLQYSLAMTSCFQISYSVRSNGSTGGLILAAIILTTSCLGFAVFGIFILSRYKHELNDHGTDGHEKKPFNHRYGSFYQDFTKENRFFFLAKMALDVASGAVVGAGNRPMVQLGLLVAFNAVFIIIMVLRRPYLLRVFYVIGLLTSYLRIVMLLLTLVLVSSELVPQRIRDLISQIIICVNALVLLCLFARVGYTAAKALAKWLQNRKAGVNEIDDGDNLLSIENAVGTGEQRRGSLQHQPQSPPADGTPPSGQAYHQTTDKFDSGHWEIAGPSDRHVV
;
A
#
# COMPACT_ATOMS: atom_id res chain seq x y z
N MET A 1 -32.24 16.03 28.37
CA MET A 1 -30.79 16.20 28.08
C MET A 1 -29.90 15.01 28.50
N GLY A 2 -30.37 14.01 29.28
CA GLY A 2 -29.51 12.90 29.75
C GLY A 2 -29.32 11.68 28.82
N CYS A 3 -30.13 11.52 27.77
CA CYS A 3 -30.06 10.31 26.92
C CYS A 3 -28.88 10.33 25.92
N CYS A 4 -28.48 11.52 25.45
CA CYS A 4 -27.40 11.65 24.46
C CYS A 4 -26.00 11.44 25.06
N THR A 5 -25.78 11.80 26.32
CA THR A 5 -24.48 11.63 27.02
C THR A 5 -24.22 10.17 27.37
N ALA A 6 -25.26 9.40 27.75
CA ALA A 6 -25.14 7.96 27.99
C ALA A 6 -24.84 7.18 26.69
N CYS A 7 -25.45 7.59 25.57
CA CYS A 7 -25.22 6.97 24.27
C CYS A 7 -23.83 7.31 23.70
N PHE A 8 -23.37 8.55 23.85
CA PHE A 8 -22.02 8.97 23.50
C PHE A 8 -20.95 8.28 24.36
N GLY A 9 -21.18 8.17 25.67
CA GLY A 9 -20.30 7.44 26.59
C GLY A 9 -20.20 5.95 26.23
N CYS A 10 -21.31 5.30 25.87
CA CYS A 10 -21.33 3.91 25.45
C CYS A 10 -20.60 3.69 24.11
N ALA A 11 -20.74 4.62 23.16
CA ALA A 11 -20.03 4.58 21.88
C ALA A 11 -18.50 4.77 22.05
N VAL A 12 -18.08 5.71 22.90
CA VAL A 12 -16.67 5.92 23.22
C VAL A 12 -16.09 4.73 23.99
N LEU A 13 -16.85 4.17 24.95
CA LEU A 13 -16.45 2.98 25.68
C LEU A 13 -16.28 1.77 24.75
N ALA A 14 -17.22 1.53 23.84
CA ALA A 14 -17.11 0.46 22.86
C ALA A 14 -15.90 0.64 21.91
N GLN A 15 -15.60 1.88 21.51
CA GLN A 15 -14.40 2.18 20.73
C GLN A 15 -13.11 1.95 21.52
N LEU A 16 -13.07 2.35 22.79
CA LEU A 16 -11.92 2.11 23.67
C LEU A 16 -11.72 0.62 23.95
N ILE A 17 -12.81 -0.15 24.12
CA ILE A 17 -12.75 -1.61 24.22
C ILE A 17 -12.21 -2.22 22.93
N ALA A 18 -12.68 -1.80 21.76
CA ALA A 18 -12.17 -2.28 20.48
C ALA A 18 -10.68 -1.96 20.27
N VAL A 19 -10.23 -0.75 20.65
CA VAL A 19 -8.81 -0.38 20.67
C VAL A 19 -8.05 -1.28 21.65
N GLY A 20 -8.57 -1.48 22.86
CA GLY A 20 -7.99 -2.36 23.86
C GLY A 20 -7.81 -3.79 23.34
N CYS A 21 -8.82 -4.36 22.69
CA CYS A 21 -8.74 -5.69 22.09
C CYS A 21 -7.71 -5.77 20.96
N LEU A 22 -7.64 -4.75 20.08
CA LEU A 22 -6.67 -4.72 18.99
C LEU A 22 -5.23 -4.56 19.50
N LEU A 23 -5.03 -3.78 20.55
CA LEU A 23 -3.72 -3.55 21.15
C LEU A 23 -3.33 -4.62 22.15
N ALA A 24 -4.26 -5.46 22.63
CA ALA A 24 -3.99 -6.55 23.59
C ALA A 24 -2.96 -7.56 23.06
N ILE A 25 -2.77 -7.64 21.74
CA ILE A 25 -1.72 -8.46 21.13
C ILE A 25 -0.31 -7.99 21.50
N ILE A 26 -0.10 -6.70 21.76
CA ILE A 26 1.21 -6.14 22.12
C ILE A 26 1.66 -6.62 23.51
N PRO A 27 0.89 -6.42 24.61
CA PRO A 27 1.27 -6.95 25.91
C PRO A 27 1.23 -8.48 25.91
N ALA A 28 0.33 -9.14 25.17
CA ALA A 28 0.35 -10.60 25.05
C ALA A 28 1.66 -11.10 24.39
N ALA A 29 2.11 -10.44 23.32
CA ALA A 29 3.38 -10.75 22.67
C ALA A 29 4.57 -10.48 23.61
N TYR A 30 4.57 -9.36 24.32
CA TYR A 30 5.62 -9.03 25.30
C TYR A 30 5.68 -10.05 26.44
N LEU A 31 4.54 -10.42 27.01
CA LEU A 31 4.46 -11.44 28.06
C LEU A 31 4.87 -12.82 27.53
N SER A 32 4.48 -13.17 26.29
CA SER A 32 4.93 -14.43 25.68
C SER A 32 6.44 -14.44 25.44
N TYR A 33 7.03 -13.29 25.09
CA TYR A 33 8.47 -13.16 24.91
C TYR A 33 9.21 -13.33 26.24
N ASP A 34 8.78 -12.63 27.30
CA ASP A 34 9.49 -12.62 28.59
C ASP A 34 9.28 -13.91 29.40
N TYR A 35 8.07 -14.47 29.43
CA TYR A 35 7.75 -15.66 30.23
C TYR A 35 8.01 -17.00 29.53
N TYR A 36 7.93 -17.05 28.21
CA TYR A 36 8.08 -18.31 27.47
C TYR A 36 9.30 -18.31 26.57
N LEU A 37 9.44 -17.29 25.72
CA LEU A 37 10.46 -17.31 24.66
C LEU A 37 11.86 -17.14 25.21
N LYS A 38 12.05 -16.21 26.16
CA LYS A 38 13.34 -15.92 26.79
C LYS A 38 13.86 -17.08 27.64
N PRO A 39 13.11 -17.66 28.60
CA PRO A 39 13.60 -18.81 29.36
C PRO A 39 13.79 -20.05 28.49
N TRP A 40 12.88 -20.32 27.54
CA TRP A 40 13.08 -21.42 26.57
C TRP A 40 14.37 -21.26 25.77
N ALA A 41 14.65 -20.02 25.33
CA ALA A 41 15.87 -19.70 24.61
C ALA A 41 17.13 -19.86 25.47
N GLU A 42 17.10 -19.40 26.72
CA GLU A 42 18.23 -19.56 27.66
C GLU A 42 18.54 -21.05 27.90
N ASP A 43 17.52 -21.90 28.07
CA ASP A 43 17.71 -23.35 28.26
C ASP A 43 18.31 -24.05 27.02
N HIS A 44 17.90 -23.65 25.81
CA HIS A 44 18.42 -24.23 24.56
C HIS A 44 19.73 -23.59 24.10
N TYR A 45 20.06 -22.39 24.61
CA TYR A 45 21.30 -21.69 24.30
C TYR A 45 22.52 -22.47 24.80
N ASP A 46 22.47 -22.98 26.04
CA ASP A 46 23.56 -23.74 26.63
C ASP A 46 23.81 -25.06 25.87
N GLU A 47 22.74 -25.71 25.39
CA GLU A 47 22.82 -26.92 24.57
C GLU A 47 23.39 -26.63 23.17
N ALA A 48 22.95 -25.53 22.52
CA ALA A 48 23.44 -25.12 21.22
C ALA A 48 24.91 -24.66 21.26
N VAL A 49 25.34 -23.96 22.32
CA VAL A 49 26.73 -23.56 22.54
C VAL A 49 27.61 -24.78 22.79
N ALA A 50 27.14 -25.76 23.60
CA ALA A 50 27.85 -27.01 23.82
C ALA A 50 27.99 -27.83 22.53
N ALA A 51 26.94 -27.90 21.71
CA ALA A 51 26.98 -28.56 20.39
C ALA A 51 27.93 -27.84 19.42
N GLY A 52 27.89 -26.50 19.38
CA GLY A 52 28.79 -25.69 18.56
C GLY A 52 30.26 -25.84 18.96
N GLN A 53 30.57 -25.87 20.26
CA GLN A 53 31.92 -26.15 20.77
C GLN A 53 32.38 -27.59 20.45
N ALA A 54 31.47 -28.57 20.51
CA ALA A 54 31.78 -29.94 20.13
C ALA A 54 32.10 -30.05 18.63
N ILE A 55 31.38 -29.35 17.76
CA ILE A 55 31.67 -29.29 16.31
C ILE A 55 32.98 -28.55 16.04
N ALA A 56 33.21 -27.39 16.68
CA ALA A 56 34.45 -26.62 16.51
C ALA A 56 35.68 -27.41 16.99
N SER A 57 35.57 -28.16 18.10
CA SER A 57 36.63 -29.04 18.59
C SER A 57 36.90 -30.22 17.65
N ARG A 58 35.85 -30.81 17.04
CA ARG A 58 35.98 -31.85 16.02
C ARG A 58 36.62 -31.32 14.74
N ALA A 59 36.23 -30.13 14.27
CA ALA A 59 36.82 -29.46 13.12
C ALA A 59 38.30 -29.10 13.37
N ALA A 60 38.63 -28.60 14.56
CA ALA A 60 40.01 -28.32 14.96
C ALA A 60 40.87 -29.60 15.06
N SER A 61 40.27 -30.75 15.42
CA SER A 61 40.95 -32.05 15.44
C SER A 61 41.06 -32.74 14.08
N ALA A 62 40.28 -32.30 13.09
CA ALA A 62 40.17 -32.90 11.75
C ALA A 62 40.79 -32.02 10.64
N ALA A 63 41.60 -31.03 11.01
CA ALA A 63 42.12 -29.97 10.14
C ALA A 63 43.12 -30.41 9.04
N ASP A 64 43.09 -31.67 8.57
CA ASP A 64 43.93 -32.12 7.47
C ASP A 64 43.20 -32.68 6.25
N ASP A 65 41.90 -33.06 6.30
CA ASP A 65 41.24 -33.54 5.07
C ASP A 65 39.70 -33.69 5.14
N ILE A 66 38.91 -32.61 5.20
CA ILE A 66 37.45 -32.69 4.91
C ILE A 66 36.95 -31.45 4.16
N ASP A 67 36.24 -31.70 3.06
CA ASP A 67 35.39 -30.77 2.32
C ASP A 67 34.21 -30.31 3.20
N THR A 68 34.24 -29.05 3.65
CA THR A 68 33.27 -28.44 4.60
C THR A 68 31.86 -28.24 4.02
N SER A 69 31.56 -28.83 2.87
CA SER A 69 30.30 -28.68 2.13
C SER A 69 29.10 -29.42 2.76
N GLU A 70 29.32 -30.34 3.71
CA GLU A 70 28.25 -31.12 4.37
C GLU A 70 27.88 -30.66 5.79
N LEU A 71 28.51 -29.61 6.35
CA LEU A 71 28.04 -29.03 7.62
C LEU A 71 26.83 -28.10 7.42
N SER A 72 25.71 -28.66 6.95
CA SER A 72 24.39 -28.02 7.05
C SER A 72 23.94 -28.09 8.50
N CYS A 73 24.45 -27.18 9.32
CA CYS A 73 24.15 -27.18 10.73
C CYS A 73 22.84 -26.42 10.98
N GLY A 74 21.70 -27.11 10.81
CA GLY A 74 20.34 -26.57 11.02
C GLY A 74 20.08 -26.09 12.47
N ASP A 75 20.88 -26.55 13.42
CA ASP A 75 20.85 -26.18 14.84
C ASP A 75 22.04 -25.29 15.29
N CYS A 76 22.96 -24.92 14.38
CA CYS A 76 24.04 -24.02 14.75
C CYS A 76 23.56 -22.57 14.89
N LEU A 77 24.22 -21.83 15.78
CA LEU A 77 24.14 -20.38 15.88
C LEU A 77 24.76 -19.75 14.63
N GLY A 78 23.96 -19.52 13.59
CA GLY A 78 24.39 -18.90 12.34
C GLY A 78 23.22 -18.59 11.42
N VAL A 79 23.44 -17.75 10.41
CA VAL A 79 22.43 -17.47 9.36
C VAL A 79 22.58 -18.48 8.23
N ASN A 80 21.46 -18.97 7.70
CA ASN A 80 21.51 -19.83 6.51
C ASN A 80 21.99 -18.99 5.31
N LEU A 81 23.20 -19.28 4.83
CA LEU A 81 23.85 -18.57 3.73
C LEU A 81 23.54 -19.18 2.35
N GLU A 82 22.92 -20.36 2.33
CA GLU A 82 22.54 -21.09 1.12
C GLU A 82 21.33 -20.40 0.46
N TYR A 83 21.55 -19.74 -0.68
CA TYR A 83 20.48 -19.18 -1.52
C TYR A 83 20.90 -19.18 -3.01
N PRO A 84 20.05 -19.63 -3.95
CA PRO A 84 18.74 -20.25 -3.75
C PRO A 84 18.84 -21.61 -3.05
N ILE A 85 17.78 -22.00 -2.33
CA ILE A 85 17.78 -23.28 -1.62
C ILE A 85 17.61 -24.39 -2.64
N SER A 86 18.55 -25.34 -2.66
CA SER A 86 18.52 -26.49 -3.55
C SER A 86 17.28 -27.35 -3.29
N GLY A 87 16.57 -27.73 -4.35
CA GLY A 87 15.38 -28.61 -4.28
C GLY A 87 15.65 -30.03 -3.77
N LEU A 88 16.93 -30.38 -3.57
CA LEU A 88 17.38 -31.65 -2.98
C LEU A 88 17.55 -31.57 -1.45
N ASN A 89 17.34 -30.40 -0.83
CA ASN A 89 17.47 -30.27 0.62
C ASN A 89 16.32 -30.99 1.33
N THR A 90 16.64 -31.99 2.17
CA THR A 90 15.68 -32.80 2.92
C THR A 90 15.09 -32.09 4.13
N ASP A 91 15.68 -30.97 4.56
CA ASP A 91 15.27 -30.27 5.79
C ASP A 91 14.00 -29.43 5.62
N TYR A 92 13.62 -29.11 4.37
CA TYR A 92 12.48 -28.26 4.04
C TYR A 92 11.53 -28.97 3.07
N SER A 93 10.22 -28.76 3.24
CA SER A 93 9.23 -29.28 2.30
C SER A 93 9.27 -28.53 0.96
N SER A 94 8.78 -29.16 -0.12
CA SER A 94 8.72 -28.55 -1.46
C SER A 94 7.96 -27.21 -1.49
N PHE A 95 6.90 -27.09 -0.69
CA PHE A 95 6.18 -25.83 -0.52
C PHE A 95 7.03 -24.75 0.14
N GLN A 96 7.80 -25.10 1.18
CA GLN A 96 8.70 -24.14 1.84
C GLN A 96 9.78 -23.63 0.89
N ILE A 97 10.39 -24.52 0.11
CA ILE A 97 11.40 -24.16 -0.88
C ILE A 97 10.82 -23.20 -1.93
N SER A 98 9.62 -23.47 -2.44
CA SER A 98 8.96 -22.56 -3.39
C SER A 98 8.61 -21.20 -2.76
N VAL A 99 8.16 -21.17 -1.51
CA VAL A 99 7.92 -19.90 -0.79
C VAL A 99 9.22 -19.11 -0.61
N MET A 100 10.32 -19.79 -0.30
CA MET A 100 11.62 -19.14 -0.06
C MET A 100 12.28 -18.62 -1.34
N ASN A 101 12.16 -19.36 -2.44
CA ASN A 101 12.81 -19.01 -3.72
C ASN A 101 11.92 -18.15 -4.64
N ASP A 102 10.63 -18.45 -4.75
CA ASP A 102 9.78 -17.92 -5.84
C ASP A 102 8.77 -16.85 -5.38
N ALA A 103 8.42 -16.80 -4.09
CA ALA A 103 7.33 -15.94 -3.62
C ALA A 103 7.58 -14.45 -3.88
N GLY A 104 8.84 -14.00 -3.78
CA GLY A 104 9.21 -12.60 -4.04
C GLY A 104 8.93 -12.18 -5.48
N GLU A 105 9.28 -13.02 -6.46
CA GLU A 105 9.06 -12.71 -7.88
C GLU A 105 7.57 -12.73 -8.22
N PHE A 106 6.86 -13.77 -7.75
CA PHE A 106 5.42 -13.89 -7.98
C PHE A 106 4.64 -12.71 -7.37
N LEU A 107 4.90 -12.38 -6.10
CA LEU A 107 4.15 -11.32 -5.41
C LEU A 107 4.52 -9.93 -5.91
N ALA A 108 5.77 -9.68 -6.29
CA ALA A 108 6.15 -8.43 -6.94
C ALA A 108 5.45 -8.27 -8.30
N ALA A 109 5.35 -9.35 -9.09
CA ALA A 109 4.63 -9.36 -10.37
C ALA A 109 3.12 -9.16 -10.22
N VAL A 110 2.50 -9.80 -9.23
CA VAL A 110 1.07 -9.59 -8.90
C VAL A 110 0.82 -8.15 -8.48
N THR A 111 1.70 -7.59 -7.64
CA THR A 111 1.58 -6.21 -7.16
C THR A 111 1.74 -5.20 -8.28
N SER A 112 2.75 -5.35 -9.15
CA SER A 112 2.95 -4.45 -10.28
C SER A 112 1.82 -4.54 -11.31
N SER A 113 1.30 -5.75 -11.55
CA SER A 113 0.14 -5.97 -12.42
C SER A 113 -1.13 -5.34 -11.85
N GLY A 114 -1.38 -5.50 -10.55
CA GLY A 114 -2.52 -4.86 -9.86
C GLY A 114 -2.44 -3.35 -9.93
N VAL A 115 -1.23 -2.80 -9.76
CA VAL A 115 -0.95 -1.38 -9.91
C VAL A 115 -1.25 -0.90 -11.34
N ALA A 116 -0.77 -1.62 -12.36
CA ALA A 116 -1.01 -1.28 -13.76
C ALA A 116 -2.52 -1.29 -14.11
N ILE A 117 -3.26 -2.30 -13.65
CA ILE A 117 -4.72 -2.39 -13.85
C ILE A 117 -5.43 -1.20 -13.19
N GLY A 118 -5.07 -0.85 -11.96
CA GLY A 118 -5.65 0.29 -11.24
C GLY A 118 -5.39 1.62 -11.95
N VAL A 119 -4.17 1.81 -12.46
CA VAL A 119 -3.80 2.99 -13.25
C VAL A 119 -4.62 3.07 -14.54
N ILE A 120 -4.69 1.98 -15.32
CA ILE A 120 -5.45 1.94 -16.58
C ILE A 120 -6.93 2.23 -16.33
N ALA A 121 -7.54 1.62 -15.31
CA ALA A 121 -8.94 1.85 -14.97
C ALA A 121 -9.22 3.32 -14.61
N ALA A 122 -8.31 3.96 -13.87
CA ALA A 122 -8.43 5.37 -13.51
C ALA A 122 -8.28 6.30 -14.74
N PHE A 123 -7.33 6.01 -15.63
CA PHE A 123 -7.13 6.78 -16.86
C PHE A 123 -8.25 6.59 -17.88
N ALA A 124 -8.74 5.36 -18.07
CA ALA A 124 -9.85 5.07 -18.97
C ALA A 124 -11.12 5.81 -18.55
N SER A 125 -11.43 5.83 -17.25
CA SER A 125 -12.57 6.57 -16.70
C SER A 125 -12.46 8.09 -16.94
N ALA A 126 -11.23 8.64 -16.87
CA ALA A 126 -10.98 10.07 -17.11
C ALA A 126 -11.06 10.45 -18.60
N VAL A 127 -10.53 9.59 -19.49
CA VAL A 127 -10.53 9.83 -20.95
C VAL A 127 -11.93 9.65 -21.54
N VAL A 128 -12.68 8.62 -21.12
CA VAL A 128 -14.07 8.41 -21.56
C VAL A 128 -14.99 9.51 -21.03
N GLY A 129 -14.84 9.95 -19.77
CA GLY A 129 -15.61 11.08 -19.23
C GLY A 129 -15.28 12.43 -19.88
N ALA A 130 -14.11 12.56 -20.50
CA ALA A 130 -13.69 13.73 -21.26
C ALA A 130 -14.17 13.72 -22.72
N LEU A 131 -14.32 12.54 -23.32
CA LEU A 131 -14.75 12.36 -24.71
C LEU A 131 -16.26 12.18 -24.87
N ALA A 132 -16.93 11.61 -23.89
CA ALA A 132 -18.39 11.51 -23.84
C ALA A 132 -18.96 12.73 -23.10
N SER A 133 -19.77 13.53 -23.79
CA SER A 133 -20.51 14.64 -23.21
C SER A 133 -21.34 14.21 -21.98
N ALA A 134 -20.80 14.49 -20.80
CA ALA A 134 -21.43 14.69 -19.49
C ALA A 134 -22.43 13.65 -18.90
N SER A 135 -22.88 12.60 -19.60
CA SER A 135 -24.03 11.81 -19.13
C SER A 135 -23.80 10.35 -18.73
N ALA A 136 -22.62 9.75 -18.92
CA ALA A 136 -22.51 8.31 -18.64
C ALA A 136 -21.13 7.84 -18.17
N MET A 137 -20.77 8.17 -16.92
CA MET A 137 -20.03 7.23 -16.06
C MET A 137 -20.03 7.72 -14.61
N PRO A 138 -20.34 6.86 -13.62
CA PRO A 138 -19.99 7.15 -12.24
C PRO A 138 -18.47 7.25 -12.15
N SER A 139 -18.01 8.21 -11.37
CA SER A 139 -16.65 8.36 -10.86
C SER A 139 -16.15 7.05 -10.24
N THR A 140 -15.57 6.17 -11.05
CA THR A 140 -14.88 4.96 -10.61
C THR A 140 -13.53 5.32 -9.99
N ASN A 141 -13.56 6.09 -8.90
CA ASN A 141 -12.42 6.38 -8.04
C ASN A 141 -12.03 5.17 -7.15
N GLY A 142 -12.91 4.16 -7.06
CA GLY A 142 -12.72 2.95 -6.24
C GLY A 142 -11.67 1.95 -6.71
N GLY A 143 -10.73 2.34 -7.57
CA GLY A 143 -9.53 1.54 -7.89
C GLY A 143 -8.22 2.22 -7.47
N LEU A 144 -8.24 3.54 -7.21
CA LEU A 144 -7.05 4.29 -6.80
C LEU A 144 -6.69 4.02 -5.35
N PHE A 145 -7.69 3.89 -4.47
CA PHE A 145 -7.45 3.60 -3.05
C PHE A 145 -6.72 2.26 -2.86
N GLU A 146 -7.21 1.21 -3.54
CA GLU A 146 -6.63 -0.13 -3.51
C GLU A 146 -5.21 -0.15 -4.08
N LEU A 147 -4.98 0.57 -5.19
CA LEU A 147 -3.66 0.79 -5.77
C LEU A 147 -2.70 1.40 -4.73
N LEU A 148 -3.12 2.46 -4.04
CA LEU A 148 -2.30 3.14 -3.03
C LEU A 148 -1.98 2.22 -1.84
N GLN A 149 -2.92 1.36 -1.45
CA GLN A 149 -2.70 0.37 -0.38
C GLN A 149 -1.72 -0.73 -0.79
N MET A 150 -1.76 -1.19 -2.05
CA MET A 150 -0.75 -2.14 -2.55
C MET A 150 0.66 -1.57 -2.52
N ILE A 151 0.83 -0.33 -3.00
CA ILE A 151 2.12 0.36 -2.94
C ILE A 151 2.56 0.53 -1.50
N ALA A 152 1.68 1.02 -0.61
CA ALA A 152 1.99 1.18 0.79
C ALA A 152 2.36 -0.15 1.48
N GLN A 153 1.77 -1.28 1.06
CA GLN A 153 2.15 -2.60 1.56
C GLN A 153 3.53 -3.03 1.05
N GLY A 154 3.86 -2.79 -0.22
CA GLY A 154 5.21 -3.03 -0.75
C GLY A 154 6.27 -2.16 -0.08
N GLN A 155 5.94 -0.92 0.29
CA GLN A 155 6.82 -0.04 1.06
C GLN A 155 7.06 -0.58 2.47
N PHE A 156 6.02 -1.12 3.12
CA PHE A 156 6.14 -1.81 4.41
C PHE A 156 7.00 -3.08 4.30
N ILE A 157 6.87 -3.87 3.23
CA ILE A 157 7.73 -5.04 2.99
C ILE A 157 9.20 -4.59 2.83
N THR A 158 9.43 -3.54 2.04
CA THR A 158 10.77 -2.96 1.88
C THR A 158 11.32 -2.46 3.22
N LEU A 159 10.48 -1.87 4.06
CA LEU A 159 10.84 -1.46 5.41
C LEU A 159 11.40 -2.63 6.20
N LEU A 160 10.73 -3.78 6.20
CA LEU A 160 11.17 -4.96 6.96
C LEU A 160 12.57 -5.43 6.53
N GLY A 161 12.88 -5.37 5.23
CA GLY A 161 14.19 -5.72 4.70
C GLY A 161 15.30 -4.71 4.99
N SER A 162 14.94 -3.49 5.40
CA SER A 162 15.88 -2.42 5.73
C SER A 162 16.11 -2.22 7.22
N LEU A 163 15.43 -3.00 8.07
CA LEU A 163 15.67 -3.01 9.51
C LEU A 163 17.06 -3.57 9.82
N ASN A 164 17.66 -3.09 10.91
CA ASN A 164 18.90 -3.65 11.43
C ASN A 164 18.58 -5.00 12.11
N LEU A 165 18.60 -6.08 11.34
CA LEU A 165 18.35 -7.44 11.84
C LEU A 165 19.59 -8.29 11.59
N GLU A 166 20.26 -8.72 12.66
CA GLU A 166 21.48 -9.54 12.57
C GLU A 166 21.15 -10.99 12.21
N GLY A 167 20.06 -11.55 12.76
CA GLY A 167 19.68 -12.96 12.59
C GLY A 167 18.77 -13.29 11.40
N VAL A 168 18.46 -12.32 10.53
CA VAL A 168 17.50 -12.51 9.44
C VAL A 168 18.08 -13.36 8.30
N PRO A 169 17.35 -14.38 7.81
CA PRO A 169 17.83 -15.23 6.73
C PRO A 169 17.92 -14.49 5.39
N VAL A 170 18.80 -14.96 4.52
CA VAL A 170 19.11 -14.30 3.23
C VAL A 170 17.89 -14.26 2.30
N PHE A 171 17.10 -15.33 2.24
CA PHE A 171 15.90 -15.39 1.39
C PHE A 171 14.86 -14.32 1.75
N PHE A 172 14.75 -13.95 3.03
CA PHE A 172 13.81 -12.93 3.47
C PHE A 172 14.23 -11.54 3.01
N ILE A 173 15.52 -11.24 3.05
CA ILE A 173 16.06 -9.98 2.54
C ILE A 173 15.86 -9.91 1.02
N GLU A 174 16.13 -10.98 0.29
CA GLU A 174 15.89 -11.06 -1.16
C GLU A 174 14.40 -10.90 -1.51
N PHE A 175 13.50 -11.48 -0.72
CA PHE A 175 12.07 -11.23 -0.84
C PHE A 175 11.74 -9.73 -0.71
N CYS A 176 12.31 -9.05 0.30
CA CYS A 176 12.07 -7.64 0.53
C CYS A 176 12.64 -6.74 -0.58
N THR A 177 13.79 -7.10 -1.16
CA THR A 177 14.41 -6.32 -2.26
C THR A 177 13.56 -6.36 -3.53
N LYS A 178 12.78 -7.41 -3.79
CA LYS A 178 11.83 -7.44 -4.92
C LYS A 178 10.75 -6.36 -4.86
N PHE A 179 10.49 -5.77 -3.69
CA PHE A 179 9.54 -4.67 -3.51
C PHE A 179 10.18 -3.28 -3.52
N ALA A 180 11.50 -3.18 -3.69
CA ALA A 180 12.26 -1.93 -3.65
C ALA A 180 11.77 -0.89 -4.69
N TRP A 181 11.21 -1.33 -5.81
CA TRP A 181 10.61 -0.46 -6.82
C TRP A 181 9.47 0.42 -6.28
N THR A 182 8.77 -0.01 -5.23
CA THR A 182 7.72 0.78 -4.56
C THR A 182 8.25 2.02 -3.84
N ASN A 183 9.56 2.05 -3.58
CA ASN A 183 10.30 3.19 -3.02
C ASN A 183 11.14 3.93 -4.07
N LEU A 184 10.97 3.60 -5.36
CA LEU A 184 11.79 4.07 -6.48
C LEU A 184 13.27 3.68 -6.41
N HIS A 185 13.58 2.61 -5.68
CA HIS A 185 14.93 2.02 -5.65
C HIS A 185 15.09 1.02 -6.81
N ILE A 186 15.04 1.52 -8.05
CA ILE A 186 15.24 0.74 -9.27
C ILE A 186 16.65 1.03 -9.75
N PHE A 187 17.61 0.21 -9.34
CA PHE A 187 19.00 0.38 -9.74
C PHE A 187 19.36 -0.67 -10.78
N PRO A 188 20.04 -0.29 -11.88
CA PRO A 188 20.54 -1.27 -12.82
C PRO A 188 21.59 -2.11 -12.11
N THR A 189 21.26 -3.36 -11.81
CA THR A 189 22.28 -4.38 -11.55
C THR A 189 23.14 -4.43 -12.80
N THR A 190 24.33 -3.86 -12.76
CA THR A 190 25.33 -4.11 -13.79
C THR A 190 25.55 -5.61 -13.80
N LYS A 191 25.00 -6.29 -14.81
CA LYS A 191 25.35 -7.65 -15.18
C LYS A 191 26.77 -7.64 -15.72
N THR A 192 27.73 -7.20 -14.91
CA THR A 192 29.14 -7.42 -15.18
C THR A 192 29.42 -8.82 -14.70
N THR A 193 29.68 -9.68 -15.67
CA THR A 193 30.18 -11.04 -15.61
C THR A 193 31.28 -11.23 -14.57
N ASP A 194 30.93 -11.33 -13.28
CA ASP A 194 31.88 -11.61 -12.20
C ASP A 194 31.17 -12.32 -11.04
N THR A 195 30.41 -13.36 -11.37
CA THR A 195 29.72 -14.27 -10.45
C THR A 195 30.68 -14.96 -9.46
N THR A 196 31.99 -14.93 -9.73
CA THR A 196 33.06 -15.50 -8.89
C THR A 196 33.58 -14.52 -7.82
N ARG A 197 33.56 -13.20 -8.06
CA ARG A 197 34.05 -12.21 -7.06
C ARG A 197 33.04 -11.90 -5.95
N VAL A 198 31.74 -11.96 -6.26
CA VAL A 198 30.67 -11.75 -5.26
C VAL A 198 30.62 -12.91 -4.24
N ARG A 199 30.87 -14.15 -4.69
CA ARG A 199 30.94 -15.33 -3.82
C ARG A 199 32.10 -15.25 -2.81
N HIS A 200 33.27 -14.76 -3.24
CA HIS A 200 34.43 -14.62 -2.35
C HIS A 200 34.33 -13.43 -1.38
N ARG A 201 33.61 -12.36 -1.74
CA ARG A 201 33.43 -11.19 -0.85
C ARG A 201 32.47 -11.46 0.30
N ARG A 202 31.49 -12.36 0.14
CA ARG A 202 30.62 -12.83 1.24
C ARG A 202 31.36 -13.70 2.27
N LEU A 203 32.45 -14.35 1.89
CA LEU A 203 33.25 -15.22 2.78
C LEU A 203 34.34 -14.46 3.56
N SER A 204 34.68 -13.22 3.18
CA SER A 204 35.73 -12.43 3.84
C SER A 204 35.21 -11.48 4.93
N SER A 205 33.90 -11.36 5.11
CA SER A 205 33.28 -10.49 6.13
C SER A 205 32.85 -11.28 7.39
N GLY A 206 33.56 -12.36 7.69
CA GLY A 206 33.38 -13.20 8.89
C GLY A 206 34.17 -12.73 10.12
N GLY A 207 34.63 -11.48 10.14
CA GLY A 207 35.39 -10.91 11.25
C GLY A 207 34.93 -9.50 11.59
N THR A 208 34.29 -9.33 12.74
CA THR A 208 34.40 -8.15 13.62
C THR A 208 34.20 -6.74 13.02
N ASP A 209 33.30 -6.56 12.04
CA ASP A 209 32.71 -5.24 11.77
C ASP A 209 31.36 -5.12 12.50
N SER A 210 31.44 -5.02 13.82
CA SER A 210 30.35 -4.61 14.68
C SER A 210 29.79 -3.25 14.23
N SER A 211 28.51 -3.18 13.83
CA SER A 211 27.75 -1.99 13.37
C SER A 211 27.62 -1.74 11.85
N LEU A 212 27.47 -2.75 11.01
CA LEU A 212 26.84 -2.50 9.70
C LEU A 212 25.36 -2.18 9.88
N ASP A 213 25.00 -0.92 9.63
CA ASP A 213 23.64 -0.41 9.64
C ASP A 213 22.70 -1.23 8.71
N GLY A 214 21.45 -1.47 9.13
CA GLY A 214 20.49 -2.30 8.38
C GLY A 214 20.24 -1.79 6.97
N VAL A 215 20.27 -0.47 6.80
CA VAL A 215 20.15 0.21 5.50
C VAL A 215 21.38 -0.02 4.61
N THR A 216 22.58 -0.12 5.18
CA THR A 216 23.81 -0.46 4.46
C THR A 216 23.71 -1.87 3.87
N ARG A 217 23.24 -2.84 4.66
CA ARG A 217 22.99 -4.22 4.17
C ARG A 217 21.94 -4.23 3.05
N TYR A 218 20.87 -3.45 3.22
CA TYR A 218 19.84 -3.30 2.19
C TYR A 218 20.40 -2.68 0.88
N ALA A 219 21.22 -1.63 0.96
CA ALA A 219 21.85 -0.98 -0.19
C ALA A 219 22.79 -1.93 -0.95
N THR A 220 23.63 -2.68 -0.23
CA THR A 220 24.53 -3.67 -0.84
C THR A 220 23.76 -4.79 -1.54
N THR A 221 22.60 -5.19 -1.02
CA THR A 221 21.75 -6.21 -1.66
C THR A 221 21.10 -5.68 -2.95
N LEU A 222 20.82 -4.38 -3.00
CA LEU A 222 20.38 -3.70 -4.22
C LEU A 222 21.51 -3.50 -5.26
N GLY A 223 22.76 -3.81 -4.90
CA GLY A 223 23.92 -3.62 -5.77
C GLY A 223 24.39 -2.16 -5.88
N VAL A 224 24.08 -1.32 -4.88
CA VAL A 224 24.47 0.09 -4.83
C VAL A 224 25.38 0.33 -3.63
N ASP A 225 26.41 1.14 -3.84
CA ASP A 225 27.28 1.57 -2.74
C ASP A 225 26.46 2.38 -1.71
N PRO A 226 26.53 2.03 -0.42
CA PRO A 226 25.72 2.68 0.63
C PRO A 226 25.81 4.20 0.62
N GLU A 227 27.01 4.75 0.40
CA GLU A 227 27.28 6.19 0.32
C GLU A 227 26.53 6.92 -0.82
N ASN A 228 26.16 6.21 -1.88
CA ASN A 228 25.51 6.77 -3.06
C ASN A 228 23.98 6.55 -3.07
N LEU A 229 23.44 5.77 -2.13
CA LEU A 229 22.02 5.39 -2.08
C LEU A 229 21.10 6.63 -2.12
N PHE A 230 21.38 7.63 -1.29
CA PHE A 230 20.59 8.86 -1.22
C PHE A 230 20.56 9.62 -2.55
N TYR A 231 21.73 9.77 -3.19
CA TYR A 231 21.85 10.49 -4.46
C TYR A 231 21.13 9.78 -5.60
N TYR A 232 21.20 8.45 -5.66
CA TYR A 232 20.47 7.67 -6.66
C TYR A 232 18.97 7.73 -6.46
N THR A 233 18.47 7.65 -5.21
CA THR A 233 17.02 7.81 -4.94
C THR A 233 16.52 9.18 -5.36
N LEU A 234 17.28 10.25 -5.10
CA LEU A 234 16.95 11.61 -5.56
C LEU A 234 16.96 11.72 -7.08
N LEU A 235 17.95 11.13 -7.75
CA LEU A 235 18.07 11.11 -9.21
C LEU A 235 16.87 10.40 -9.85
N VAL A 236 16.51 9.21 -9.36
CA VAL A 236 15.36 8.45 -9.87
C VAL A 236 14.07 9.24 -9.63
N LEU A 237 13.91 9.87 -8.46
CA LEU A 237 12.78 10.75 -8.21
C LEU A 237 12.68 11.89 -9.23
N LEU A 238 13.80 12.56 -9.52
CA LEU A 238 13.83 13.64 -10.50
C LEU A 238 13.46 13.14 -11.90
N VAL A 239 13.95 11.95 -12.30
CA VAL A 239 13.60 11.31 -13.57
C VAL A 239 12.11 10.97 -13.64
N VAL A 240 11.53 10.40 -12.57
CA VAL A 240 10.10 10.06 -12.53
C VAL A 240 9.23 11.31 -12.57
N CYS A 241 9.57 12.36 -11.81
CA CYS A 241 8.90 13.66 -11.88
C CYS A 241 9.01 14.27 -13.28
N GLY A 242 10.20 14.20 -13.89
CA GLY A 242 10.44 14.64 -15.26
C GLY A 242 9.58 13.88 -16.28
N LEU A 243 9.43 12.56 -16.12
CA LEU A 243 8.58 11.73 -16.98
C LEU A 243 7.10 12.11 -16.88
N VAL A 244 6.59 12.37 -15.67
CA VAL A 244 5.20 12.82 -15.46
C VAL A 244 4.96 14.17 -16.16
N VAL A 245 5.91 15.11 -16.05
CA VAL A 245 5.85 16.41 -16.73
C VAL A 245 5.96 16.25 -18.25
N LEU A 246 6.83 15.36 -18.72
CA LEU A 246 6.98 15.07 -20.15
C LEU A 246 5.69 14.48 -20.74
N LEU A 247 5.06 13.52 -20.06
CA LEU A 247 3.78 12.93 -20.46
C LEU A 247 2.68 14.00 -20.53
N TYR A 248 2.68 14.97 -19.61
CA TYR A 248 1.79 16.12 -19.69
C TYR A 248 2.03 16.97 -20.94
N PHE A 249 3.29 17.28 -21.26
CA PHE A 249 3.62 18.03 -22.46
C PHE A 249 3.23 17.27 -23.73
N ILE A 250 3.47 15.96 -23.81
CA ILE A 250 3.06 15.12 -24.94
C ILE A 250 1.54 15.14 -25.09
N ALA A 251 0.79 14.94 -24.02
CA ALA A 251 -0.67 14.98 -24.05
C ALA A 251 -1.20 16.34 -24.49
N ARG A 252 -0.57 17.43 -24.04
CA ARG A 252 -0.93 18.80 -24.43
C ARG A 252 -0.65 19.06 -25.90
N THR A 253 0.52 18.65 -26.39
CA THR A 253 0.89 18.79 -27.81
C THR A 253 -0.03 17.96 -28.70
N ALA A 254 -0.41 16.75 -28.29
CA ALA A 254 -1.37 15.93 -29.01
C ALA A 254 -2.72 16.64 -29.15
N LEU A 255 -3.29 17.19 -28.06
CA LEU A 255 -4.53 17.97 -28.11
C LEU A 255 -4.44 19.17 -29.06
N HIS A 256 -3.30 19.85 -29.08
CA HIS A 256 -3.05 20.97 -29.98
C HIS A 256 -3.00 20.52 -31.46
N ILE A 257 -2.34 19.40 -31.76
CA ILE A 257 -2.26 18.84 -33.12
C ILE A 257 -3.65 18.40 -33.62
N PHE A 258 -4.47 17.80 -32.76
CA PHE A 258 -5.83 17.39 -33.13
C PHE A 258 -6.82 18.57 -33.26
N LYS A 259 -6.36 19.83 -33.17
CA LYS A 259 -7.19 21.06 -33.20
C LYS A 259 -8.40 21.03 -32.26
N LYS A 260 -8.38 20.13 -31.28
CA LYS A 260 -9.39 19.96 -30.25
C LYS A 260 -8.87 20.63 -28.98
N GLU A 261 -8.54 21.92 -29.10
CA GLU A 261 -8.14 22.71 -27.95
C GLU A 261 -9.39 23.15 -27.19
N ASP A 262 -10.11 22.16 -26.66
CA ASP A 262 -11.15 22.38 -25.69
C ASP A 262 -10.46 22.83 -24.40
N ARG A 263 -10.55 24.13 -24.09
CA ARG A 263 -10.13 24.71 -22.80
C ARG A 263 -10.47 23.83 -21.58
N PRO A 264 -11.64 23.17 -21.48
CA PRO A 264 -11.92 22.28 -20.34
C PRO A 264 -10.99 21.05 -20.26
N LEU A 265 -10.61 20.44 -21.39
CA LEU A 265 -9.75 19.24 -21.40
C LEU A 265 -8.32 19.56 -20.96
N ALA A 266 -7.77 20.67 -21.44
CA ALA A 266 -6.45 21.15 -21.03
C ALA A 266 -6.40 21.46 -19.51
N GLN A 267 -7.50 21.98 -18.95
CA GLN A 267 -7.62 22.25 -17.53
C GLN A 267 -7.74 20.97 -16.70
N MET A 268 -8.48 19.96 -17.18
CA MET A 268 -8.57 18.64 -16.53
C MET A 268 -7.22 17.94 -16.49
N LEU A 269 -6.47 17.90 -17.60
CA LEU A 269 -5.13 17.31 -17.65
C LEU A 269 -4.17 18.00 -16.68
N LYS A 270 -4.14 19.33 -16.67
CA LYS A 270 -3.31 20.10 -15.74
C LYS A 270 -3.65 19.77 -14.28
N ASN A 271 -4.95 19.68 -13.95
CA ASN A 271 -5.38 19.33 -12.60
C ASN A 271 -5.00 17.90 -12.23
N ARG A 272 -5.13 16.95 -13.16
CA ARG A 272 -4.78 15.55 -12.92
C ARG A 272 -3.29 15.34 -12.72
N VAL A 273 -2.46 16.05 -13.48
CA VAL A 273 -0.99 15.99 -13.31
C VAL A 273 -0.59 16.49 -11.93
N VAL A 274 -1.16 17.61 -11.48
CA VAL A 274 -0.95 18.12 -10.11
C VAL A 274 -1.38 17.09 -9.07
N TRP A 275 -2.55 16.46 -9.25
CA TRP A 275 -3.03 15.40 -8.35
C TRP A 275 -2.06 14.21 -8.30
N VAL A 276 -1.58 13.73 -9.45
CA VAL A 276 -0.63 12.61 -9.53
C VAL A 276 0.70 12.97 -8.88
N SER A 277 1.22 14.18 -9.12
CA SER A 277 2.44 14.65 -8.48
C SER A 277 2.29 14.71 -6.95
N ILE A 278 1.21 15.29 -6.43
CA ILE A 278 0.94 15.33 -4.99
C ILE A 278 0.88 13.90 -4.41
N GLN A 279 0.16 13.00 -5.08
CA GLN A 279 0.02 11.61 -4.63
C GLN A 279 1.36 10.86 -4.64
N LEU A 280 2.19 11.09 -5.66
CA LEU A 280 3.53 10.52 -5.76
C LEU A 280 4.42 11.02 -4.61
N LEU A 281 4.41 12.33 -4.31
CA LEU A 281 5.16 12.88 -3.18
C LEU A 281 4.67 12.30 -1.84
N LEU A 282 3.36 12.15 -1.64
CA LEU A 282 2.79 11.51 -0.44
C LEU A 282 3.31 10.08 -0.25
N LEU A 283 3.35 9.28 -1.32
CA LEU A 283 3.83 7.90 -1.27
C LEU A 283 5.33 7.83 -1.00
N LEU A 284 6.12 8.76 -1.55
CA LEU A 284 7.58 8.72 -1.42
C LEU A 284 8.10 9.25 -0.09
N GLN A 285 7.21 9.72 0.78
CA GLN A 285 7.58 10.32 2.04
C GLN A 285 8.41 9.36 2.91
N TYR A 286 8.06 8.07 2.94
CA TYR A 286 8.84 7.04 3.63
C TYR A 286 10.24 6.90 3.03
N SER A 287 10.36 6.73 1.71
CA SER A 287 11.64 6.54 1.01
C SER A 287 12.57 7.75 1.17
N LEU A 288 12.03 8.96 1.04
CA LEU A 288 12.78 10.21 1.24
C LEU A 288 13.22 10.38 2.71
N ALA A 289 12.35 10.05 3.67
CA ALA A 289 12.72 10.11 5.08
C ALA A 289 13.81 9.10 5.42
N MET A 290 13.68 7.86 4.96
CA MET A 290 14.66 6.79 5.17
C MET A 290 16.04 7.15 4.61
N THR A 291 16.11 7.50 3.32
CA THR A 291 17.39 7.80 2.65
C THR A 291 18.04 9.08 3.17
N SER A 292 17.24 10.11 3.50
CA SER A 292 17.79 11.35 4.07
C SER A 292 18.32 11.14 5.49
N CYS A 293 17.57 10.44 6.35
CA CYS A 293 18.03 10.13 7.71
C CYS A 293 19.25 9.22 7.72
N PHE A 294 19.32 8.26 6.78
CA PHE A 294 20.49 7.42 6.58
C PHE A 294 21.72 8.25 6.20
N GLN A 295 21.60 9.16 5.22
CA GLN A 295 22.70 10.05 4.83
C GLN A 295 23.16 10.93 6.01
N ILE A 296 22.23 11.48 6.79
CA ILE A 296 22.54 12.29 7.97
C ILE A 296 23.29 11.45 9.02
N SER A 297 22.78 10.26 9.36
CA SER A 297 23.39 9.34 10.33
C SER A 297 24.80 8.93 9.89
N TYR A 298 24.96 8.58 8.61
CA TYR A 298 26.23 8.20 8.02
C TYR A 298 27.24 9.35 8.01
N SER A 299 26.85 10.56 7.58
CA SER A 299 27.73 11.73 7.57
C SER A 299 28.15 12.18 8.96
N VAL A 300 27.26 12.09 9.96
CA VAL A 300 27.58 12.39 11.37
C VAL A 300 28.60 11.39 11.92
N ARG A 301 28.47 10.10 11.58
CA ARG A 301 29.37 9.05 12.09
C ARG A 301 30.75 9.05 11.42
N SER A 302 30.78 9.29 10.12
CA SER A 302 32.02 9.28 9.31
C SER A 302 32.80 10.60 9.38
N ASN A 303 32.28 11.63 10.07
CA ASN A 303 32.81 13.00 10.08
C ASN A 303 33.11 13.53 8.65
N GLY A 304 32.36 13.03 7.66
CA GLY A 304 32.58 13.24 6.24
C GLY A 304 31.84 14.45 5.68
N SER A 305 31.88 14.60 4.36
CA SER A 305 31.38 15.74 3.57
C SER A 305 30.13 16.45 4.14
N THR A 306 30.33 17.66 4.66
CA THR A 306 29.29 18.56 5.17
C THR A 306 28.20 18.83 4.13
N GLY A 307 28.55 18.81 2.84
CA GLY A 307 27.61 19.09 1.74
C GLY A 307 26.47 18.07 1.64
N GLY A 308 26.77 16.77 1.83
CA GLY A 308 25.76 15.71 1.78
C GLY A 308 24.77 15.79 2.95
N LEU A 309 25.27 16.13 4.14
CA LEU A 309 24.46 16.33 5.34
C LEU A 309 23.49 17.50 5.16
N ILE A 310 23.99 18.65 4.68
CA ILE A 310 23.16 19.85 4.45
C ILE A 310 22.08 19.53 3.41
N LEU A 311 22.44 18.87 2.30
CA LEU A 311 21.49 18.51 1.26
C LEU A 311 20.40 17.57 1.80
N ALA A 312 20.78 16.51 2.51
CA ALA A 312 19.82 15.57 3.10
C ALA A 312 18.89 16.26 4.12
N ALA A 313 19.42 17.16 4.95
CA ALA A 313 18.62 17.93 5.90
C ALA A 313 17.63 18.88 5.19
N ILE A 314 18.05 19.55 4.11
CA ILE A 314 17.17 20.41 3.31
C ILE A 314 16.07 19.60 2.65
N ILE A 315 16.40 18.46 2.03
CA ILE A 315 15.41 17.60 1.36
C ILE A 315 14.42 17.04 2.39
N LEU A 316 14.89 16.53 3.52
CA LEU A 316 14.03 16.02 4.60
C LEU A 316 13.09 17.12 5.13
N THR A 317 13.64 18.29 5.43
CA THR A 317 12.88 19.43 5.95
C THR A 317 11.85 19.92 4.94
N THR A 318 12.24 20.06 3.68
CA THR A 318 11.37 20.54 2.60
C THR A 318 10.28 19.54 2.28
N SER A 319 10.62 18.25 2.17
CA SER A 319 9.67 17.17 1.89
C SER A 319 8.72 16.94 3.07
N CYS A 320 9.19 16.98 4.32
CA CYS A 320 8.35 16.75 5.49
C CYS A 320 7.57 18.00 5.89
N LEU A 321 8.25 19.07 6.31
CA LEU A 321 7.59 20.26 6.85
C LEU A 321 6.97 21.10 5.73
N GLY A 322 7.71 21.29 4.62
CA GLY A 322 7.21 22.08 3.49
C GLY A 322 5.93 21.50 2.90
N PHE A 323 5.89 20.18 2.70
CA PHE A 323 4.70 19.51 2.14
C PHE A 323 3.54 19.43 3.13
N ALA A 324 3.80 19.20 4.42
CA ALA A 324 2.78 19.24 5.45
C ALA A 324 2.13 20.63 5.57
N VAL A 325 2.95 21.69 5.63
CA VAL A 325 2.48 23.08 5.68
C VAL A 325 1.69 23.42 4.42
N PHE A 326 2.18 23.02 3.25
CA PHE A 326 1.48 23.20 1.98
C PHE A 326 0.10 22.53 1.97
N GLY A 327 0.00 21.27 2.41
CA GLY A 327 -1.25 20.54 2.53
C GLY A 327 -2.23 21.21 3.49
N ILE A 328 -1.77 21.62 4.68
CA ILE A 328 -2.58 22.32 5.68
C ILE A 328 -3.07 23.67 5.14
N PHE A 329 -2.19 24.43 4.50
CA PHE A 329 -2.49 25.75 3.96
C PHE A 329 -3.59 25.67 2.89
N ILE A 330 -3.46 24.76 1.93
CA ILE A 330 -4.48 24.55 0.89
C ILE A 330 -5.82 24.15 1.50
N LEU A 331 -5.82 23.18 2.41
CA LEU A 331 -7.06 22.65 2.99
C LEU A 331 -7.76 23.66 3.92
N SER A 332 -6.98 24.55 4.53
CA SER A 332 -7.49 25.65 5.35
C SER A 332 -8.04 26.80 4.50
N ARG A 333 -7.33 27.17 3.42
CA ARG A 333 -7.73 28.28 2.54
C ARG A 333 -9.02 27.98 1.78
N TYR A 334 -9.20 26.75 1.31
CA TYR A 334 -10.35 26.35 0.50
C TYR A 334 -11.46 25.65 1.30
N LYS A 335 -11.55 25.89 2.62
CA LYS A 335 -12.54 25.24 3.52
C LYS A 335 -13.99 25.34 3.02
N HIS A 336 -14.36 26.45 2.37
CA HIS A 336 -15.70 26.67 1.85
C HIS A 336 -16.04 25.77 0.65
N GLU A 337 -15.06 25.39 -0.18
CA GLU A 337 -15.27 24.49 -1.32
C GLU A 337 -15.44 23.01 -0.88
N LEU A 338 -14.95 22.66 0.31
CA LEU A 338 -15.07 21.33 0.92
C LEU A 338 -16.40 21.08 1.65
N ASN A 339 -17.28 22.09 1.77
CA ASN A 339 -18.51 21.95 2.56
C ASN A 339 -19.48 20.90 1.98
N ASP A 340 -19.38 20.65 0.67
CA ASP A 340 -20.20 19.74 -0.13
C ASP A 340 -19.54 18.37 -0.40
N HIS A 341 -18.45 18.06 0.32
CA HIS A 341 -17.67 16.83 0.11
C HIS A 341 -18.53 15.55 0.29
N GLY A 342 -18.33 14.52 -0.54
CA GLY A 342 -19.12 13.28 -0.49
C GLY A 342 -20.47 13.31 -1.24
N THR A 343 -20.79 14.39 -1.95
CA THR A 343 -21.92 14.47 -2.90
C THR A 343 -21.41 14.39 -4.34
N ASP A 344 -22.15 13.77 -5.27
CA ASP A 344 -21.78 13.63 -6.70
C ASP A 344 -21.38 14.96 -7.38
N GLY A 345 -21.95 16.08 -6.91
CA GLY A 345 -21.62 17.42 -7.38
C GLY A 345 -20.22 17.91 -6.98
N HIS A 346 -19.67 17.43 -5.86
CA HIS A 346 -18.33 17.81 -5.39
C HIS A 346 -17.23 17.02 -6.10
N GLU A 347 -17.49 15.77 -6.47
CA GLU A 347 -16.51 14.95 -7.17
C GLU A 347 -16.14 15.53 -8.54
N LYS A 348 -17.10 16.20 -9.20
CA LYS A 348 -16.92 16.86 -10.51
C LYS A 348 -16.25 18.24 -10.43
N LYS A 349 -16.02 18.80 -9.22
CA LYS A 349 -15.43 20.15 -9.09
C LYS A 349 -13.96 20.14 -9.52
N PRO A 350 -13.49 21.19 -10.22
CA PRO A 350 -12.10 21.29 -10.67
C PRO A 350 -11.09 21.31 -9.51
N PHE A 351 -11.53 21.77 -8.32
CA PHE A 351 -10.74 21.73 -7.10
C PHE A 351 -10.47 20.30 -6.60
N ASN A 352 -11.48 19.42 -6.62
CA ASN A 352 -11.33 18.00 -6.27
C ASN A 352 -10.39 17.28 -7.23
N HIS A 353 -10.49 17.56 -8.53
CA HIS A 353 -9.57 17.01 -9.52
C HIS A 353 -8.10 17.42 -9.34
N ARG A 354 -7.83 18.54 -8.64
CA ARG A 354 -6.47 19.05 -8.41
C ARG A 354 -5.89 18.65 -7.05
N TYR A 355 -6.69 18.74 -5.99
CA TYR A 355 -6.25 18.56 -4.60
C TYR A 355 -6.89 17.35 -3.90
N GLY A 356 -7.72 16.59 -4.60
CA GLY A 356 -8.41 15.42 -4.06
C GLY A 356 -7.47 14.41 -3.41
N SER A 357 -6.21 14.31 -3.87
CA SER A 357 -5.20 13.40 -3.30
C SER A 357 -5.02 13.55 -1.78
N PHE A 358 -5.24 14.75 -1.21
CA PHE A 358 -5.12 14.97 0.22
C PHE A 358 -6.33 14.49 1.05
N TYR A 359 -7.54 14.50 0.48
CA TYR A 359 -8.77 14.42 1.28
C TYR A 359 -9.85 13.51 0.71
N GLN A 360 -9.71 13.02 -0.52
CA GLN A 360 -10.75 12.28 -1.25
C GLN A 360 -11.18 10.99 -0.56
N ASP A 361 -10.27 10.37 0.19
CA ASP A 361 -10.56 9.13 0.94
C ASP A 361 -11.12 9.41 2.34
N PHE A 362 -11.06 10.66 2.81
CA PHE A 362 -11.32 11.03 4.20
C PHE A 362 -12.64 11.75 4.39
N THR A 363 -13.27 11.55 5.55
CA THR A 363 -14.47 12.28 5.95
C THR A 363 -14.19 13.77 6.09
N LYS A 364 -15.21 14.63 5.84
CA LYS A 364 -15.15 16.09 6.03
C LYS A 364 -14.47 16.53 7.32
N GLU A 365 -14.84 15.88 8.43
CA GLU A 365 -14.37 16.19 9.78
C GLU A 365 -12.91 15.81 9.99
N ASN A 366 -12.43 14.78 9.28
CA ASN A 366 -11.09 14.21 9.40
C ASN A 366 -10.19 14.50 8.21
N ARG A 367 -10.46 15.59 7.48
CA ARG A 367 -9.73 16.00 6.28
C ARG A 367 -8.20 16.14 6.46
N PHE A 368 -7.72 16.35 7.70
CA PHE A 368 -6.29 16.43 8.03
C PHE A 368 -5.65 15.06 8.33
N PHE A 369 -6.38 13.96 8.19
CA PHE A 369 -5.86 12.62 8.50
C PHE A 369 -4.70 12.20 7.58
N PHE A 370 -4.58 12.78 6.38
CA PHE A 370 -3.39 12.62 5.54
C PHE A 370 -2.09 12.93 6.29
N LEU A 371 -2.13 13.90 7.22
CA LEU A 371 -0.97 14.30 8.02
C LEU A 371 -0.57 13.21 9.01
N ALA A 372 -1.54 12.48 9.57
CA ALA A 372 -1.26 11.36 10.48
C ALA A 372 -0.59 10.21 9.72
N LYS A 373 -1.07 9.90 8.50
CA LYS A 373 -0.43 8.90 7.62
C LYS A 373 0.98 9.33 7.21
N MET A 374 1.12 10.57 6.75
CA MET A 374 2.42 11.15 6.37
C MET A 374 3.39 11.14 7.56
N ALA A 375 2.94 11.49 8.76
CA ALA A 375 3.76 11.45 9.97
C ALA A 375 4.21 10.03 10.31
N LEU A 376 3.36 9.02 10.13
CA LEU A 376 3.75 7.61 10.29
C LEU A 376 4.85 7.23 9.28
N ASP A 377 4.69 7.60 8.00
CA ASP A 377 5.64 7.27 6.94
C ASP A 377 7.00 7.96 7.18
N VAL A 378 7.00 9.24 7.57
CA VAL A 378 8.22 9.98 7.95
C VAL A 378 8.88 9.38 9.18
N ALA A 379 8.10 9.13 10.25
CA ALA A 379 8.64 8.63 11.50
C ALA A 379 9.21 7.22 11.32
N SER A 380 8.53 6.36 10.55
CA SER A 380 9.02 5.03 10.20
C SER A 380 10.30 5.10 9.37
N GLY A 381 10.35 5.97 8.35
CA GLY A 381 11.56 6.19 7.55
C GLY A 381 12.73 6.72 8.38
N ALA A 382 12.48 7.69 9.26
CA ALA A 382 13.51 8.27 10.12
C ALA A 382 14.09 7.24 11.10
N VAL A 383 13.25 6.40 11.70
CA VAL A 383 13.67 5.32 12.60
C VAL A 383 14.49 4.27 11.88
N VAL A 384 14.10 3.93 10.65
CA VAL A 384 14.84 2.98 9.82
C VAL A 384 16.19 3.55 9.39
N GLY A 385 16.23 4.80 8.93
CA GLY A 385 17.47 5.44 8.46
C GLY A 385 18.47 5.81 9.56
N ALA A 386 18.01 6.11 10.77
CA ALA A 386 18.89 6.49 11.89
C ALA A 386 19.12 5.36 12.92
N GLY A 387 18.44 4.22 12.77
CA GLY A 387 18.36 3.17 13.79
C GLY A 387 19.66 2.40 13.98
N ASN A 388 20.40 2.72 15.05
CA ASN A 388 21.62 1.97 15.39
C ASN A 388 21.36 0.73 16.27
N ARG A 389 20.32 0.77 17.12
CA ARG A 389 19.98 -0.32 18.05
C ARG A 389 18.71 -1.03 17.58
N PRO A 390 18.76 -2.35 17.31
CA PRO A 390 17.68 -3.05 16.63
C PRO A 390 16.41 -3.15 17.48
N MET A 391 16.54 -3.40 18.79
CA MET A 391 15.40 -3.45 19.72
C MET A 391 14.68 -2.11 19.87
N VAL A 392 15.44 -1.00 19.96
CA VAL A 392 14.86 0.35 20.07
C VAL A 392 14.21 0.76 18.76
N GLN A 393 14.86 0.47 17.63
CA GLN A 393 14.33 0.72 16.30
C GLN A 393 12.99 0.02 16.11
N LEU A 394 12.91 -1.28 16.44
CA LEU A 394 11.68 -2.04 16.30
C LEU A 394 10.59 -1.62 17.28
N GLY A 395 10.95 -1.40 18.56
CA GLY A 395 10.01 -0.95 19.58
C GLY A 395 9.36 0.40 19.23
N LEU A 396 10.15 1.34 18.70
CA LEU A 396 9.66 2.64 18.25
C LEU A 396 8.73 2.51 17.03
N LEU A 397 9.03 1.59 16.13
CA LEU A 397 8.20 1.32 14.96
C LEU A 397 6.85 0.67 15.33
N VAL A 398 6.85 -0.26 16.27
CA VAL A 398 5.62 -0.82 16.87
C VAL A 398 4.81 0.30 17.53
N ALA A 399 5.47 1.17 18.31
CA ALA A 399 4.79 2.30 18.97
C ALA A 399 4.13 3.25 17.96
N PHE A 400 4.83 3.63 16.88
CA PHE A 400 4.26 4.50 15.85
C PHE A 400 3.09 3.85 15.11
N ASN A 401 3.18 2.57 14.76
CA ASN A 401 2.07 1.85 14.13
C ASN A 401 0.88 1.67 15.09
N ALA A 402 1.12 1.44 16.39
CA ALA A 402 0.09 1.36 17.41
C ALA A 402 -0.64 2.70 17.59
N VAL A 403 0.10 3.81 17.68
CA VAL A 403 -0.47 5.17 17.72
C VAL A 403 -1.31 5.44 16.48
N PHE A 404 -0.85 5.02 15.29
CA PHE A 404 -1.62 5.18 14.07
C PHE A 404 -2.94 4.41 14.09
N ILE A 405 -2.96 3.16 14.59
CA ILE A 405 -4.21 2.40 14.76
C ILE A 405 -5.16 3.08 15.75
N ILE A 406 -4.64 3.57 16.89
CA ILE A 406 -5.45 4.30 17.88
C ILE A 406 -6.14 5.48 17.19
N ILE A 407 -5.39 6.30 16.44
CA ILE A 407 -5.95 7.45 15.73
C ILE A 407 -6.98 6.99 14.68
N MET A 408 -6.73 5.91 13.95
CA MET A 408 -7.69 5.34 12.99
C MET A 408 -9.01 4.92 13.63
N VAL A 409 -8.98 4.21 14.76
CA VAL A 409 -10.19 3.71 15.41
C VAL A 409 -10.99 4.85 16.05
N LEU A 410 -10.30 5.82 16.69
CA LEU A 410 -10.94 6.96 17.35
C LEU A 410 -11.59 7.92 16.35
N ARG A 411 -10.91 8.19 15.21
CA ARG A 411 -11.39 9.17 14.24
C ARG A 411 -12.29 8.56 13.17
N ARG A 412 -12.19 7.26 12.90
CA ARG A 412 -12.84 6.60 11.75
C ARG A 412 -12.71 7.44 10.47
N PRO A 413 -11.47 7.65 10.00
CA PRO A 413 -11.16 8.73 9.07
C PRO A 413 -11.72 8.53 7.67
N TYR A 414 -12.07 7.30 7.27
CA TYR A 414 -12.45 7.00 5.89
C TYR A 414 -13.94 7.24 5.62
N LEU A 415 -14.23 7.78 4.44
CA LEU A 415 -15.59 8.03 3.97
C LEU A 415 -16.39 6.73 3.78
N LEU A 416 -15.75 5.71 3.19
CA LEU A 416 -16.37 4.41 2.88
C LEU A 416 -16.04 3.39 3.97
N ARG A 417 -17.07 2.67 4.44
CA ARG A 417 -16.91 1.60 5.45
C ARG A 417 -15.92 0.53 5.02
N VAL A 418 -15.87 0.21 3.73
CA VAL A 418 -14.98 -0.85 3.22
C VAL A 418 -13.52 -0.40 3.23
N PHE A 419 -13.23 0.87 2.92
CA PHE A 419 -11.88 1.43 3.01
C PHE A 419 -11.39 1.49 4.46
N TYR A 420 -12.32 1.76 5.39
CA TYR A 420 -12.04 1.67 6.82
C TYR A 420 -11.63 0.28 7.27
N VAL A 421 -12.41 -0.76 6.91
CA VAL A 421 -12.11 -2.13 7.31
C VAL A 421 -10.77 -2.60 6.73
N ILE A 422 -10.52 -2.34 5.45
CA ILE A 422 -9.26 -2.73 4.79
C ILE A 422 -8.08 -2.00 5.42
N GLY A 423 -8.16 -0.68 5.56
CA GLY A 423 -7.08 0.11 6.15
C GLY A 423 -6.77 -0.32 7.59
N LEU A 424 -7.81 -0.58 8.39
CA LEU A 424 -7.65 -1.05 9.77
C LEU A 424 -7.02 -2.45 9.82
N LEU A 425 -7.49 -3.39 8.99
CA LEU A 425 -6.96 -4.75 8.91
C LEU A 425 -5.49 -4.76 8.46
N THR A 426 -5.15 -4.01 7.41
CA THR A 426 -3.77 -3.90 6.93
C THR A 426 -2.87 -3.29 8.01
N SER A 427 -3.32 -2.23 8.69
CA SER A 427 -2.53 -1.63 9.77
C SER A 427 -2.34 -2.58 10.96
N TYR A 428 -3.37 -3.35 11.31
CA TYR A 428 -3.28 -4.37 12.36
C TYR A 428 -2.26 -5.46 12.00
N LEU A 429 -2.33 -5.99 10.78
CA LEU A 429 -1.38 -7.00 10.31
C LEU A 429 0.06 -6.49 10.26
N ARG A 430 0.28 -5.18 10.01
CA ARG A 430 1.60 -4.55 10.15
C ARG A 430 2.16 -4.68 11.56
N ILE A 431 1.35 -4.41 12.59
CA ILE A 431 1.78 -4.59 13.98
C ILE A 431 2.13 -6.05 14.24
N VAL A 432 1.30 -6.99 13.80
CA VAL A 432 1.58 -8.43 13.95
C VAL A 432 2.91 -8.80 13.31
N MET A 433 3.17 -8.34 12.08
CA MET A 433 4.43 -8.61 11.39
C MET A 433 5.63 -7.98 12.10
N LEU A 434 5.50 -6.75 12.60
CA LEU A 434 6.56 -6.10 13.39
C LEU A 434 6.85 -6.85 14.70
N LEU A 435 5.81 -7.36 15.38
CA LEU A 435 5.97 -8.19 16.58
C LEU A 435 6.64 -9.53 16.25
N LEU A 436 6.30 -10.16 15.11
CA LEU A 436 6.99 -11.36 14.63
C LEU A 436 8.47 -11.07 14.32
N THR A 437 8.78 -9.92 13.73
CA THR A 437 10.15 -9.46 13.48
C THR A 437 10.97 -9.27 14.77
N LEU A 438 10.33 -9.08 15.94
CA LEU A 438 11.05 -8.98 17.22
C LEU A 438 11.79 -10.27 17.57
N VAL A 439 11.23 -11.42 17.19
CA VAL A 439 11.90 -12.71 17.38
C VAL A 439 13.15 -12.82 16.51
N LEU A 440 13.15 -12.21 15.31
CA LEU A 440 14.30 -12.20 14.40
C LEU A 440 15.46 -11.32 14.90
N VAL A 441 15.18 -10.33 15.75
CA VAL A 441 16.22 -9.49 16.38
C VAL A 441 17.06 -10.29 17.37
N SER A 442 16.45 -11.29 18.04
CA SER A 442 17.11 -12.09 19.08
C SER A 442 17.95 -13.22 18.46
N SER A 443 18.96 -12.87 17.67
CA SER A 443 19.83 -13.79 16.92
C SER A 443 20.64 -14.73 17.83
N GLU A 444 20.98 -14.27 19.02
CA GLU A 444 21.75 -15.06 20.00
C GLU A 444 20.86 -16.08 20.72
N LEU A 445 19.54 -15.83 20.85
CA LEU A 445 18.65 -16.62 21.69
C LEU A 445 17.86 -17.69 20.92
N VAL A 446 17.60 -17.49 19.63
CA VAL A 446 16.63 -18.32 18.88
C VAL A 446 17.34 -19.13 17.79
N PRO A 447 17.19 -20.48 17.72
CA PRO A 447 17.78 -21.31 16.66
C PRO A 447 17.39 -20.86 15.23
N GLN A 448 18.29 -21.06 14.26
CA GLN A 448 18.10 -20.63 12.86
C GLN A 448 16.82 -21.21 12.24
N ARG A 449 16.50 -22.48 12.53
CA ARG A 449 15.28 -23.14 12.04
C ARG A 449 13.99 -22.40 12.42
N ILE A 450 13.94 -21.84 13.63
CA ILE A 450 12.78 -21.07 14.09
C ILE A 450 12.74 -19.71 13.38
N ARG A 451 13.88 -19.06 13.19
CA ARG A 451 13.96 -17.79 12.43
C ARG A 451 13.52 -17.95 10.97
N ASP A 452 13.87 -19.07 10.34
CA ASP A 452 13.44 -19.41 8.98
C ASP A 452 11.92 -19.57 8.93
N LEU A 453 11.34 -20.31 9.89
CA LEU A 453 9.90 -20.53 9.98
C LEU A 453 9.14 -19.22 10.22
N ILE A 454 9.60 -18.35 11.12
CA ILE A 454 8.96 -17.05 11.36
C ILE A 454 9.07 -16.14 10.13
N SER A 455 10.23 -16.11 9.48
CA SER A 455 10.42 -15.35 8.23
C SER A 455 9.46 -15.84 7.14
N GLN A 456 9.25 -17.15 7.05
CA GLN A 456 8.28 -17.74 6.13
C GLN A 456 6.84 -17.33 6.47
N ILE A 457 6.46 -17.32 7.76
CA ILE A 457 5.15 -16.83 8.21
C ILE A 457 4.95 -15.36 7.81
N ILE A 458 5.96 -14.50 8.01
CA ILE A 458 5.89 -13.09 7.62
C ILE A 458 5.67 -12.95 6.11
N ILE A 459 6.37 -13.74 5.29
CA ILE A 459 6.18 -13.77 3.83
C ILE A 459 4.75 -14.20 3.50
N CYS A 460 4.24 -15.27 4.12
CA CYS A 460 2.90 -15.79 3.87
C CYS A 460 1.79 -14.78 4.25
N VAL A 461 1.94 -14.08 5.38
CA VAL A 461 0.99 -13.04 5.80
C VAL A 461 1.01 -11.87 4.82
N ASN A 462 2.19 -11.42 4.36
CA ASN A 462 2.29 -10.38 3.32
C ASN A 462 1.67 -10.83 2.00
N ALA A 463 1.91 -12.08 1.60
CA ALA A 463 1.34 -12.69 0.40
C ALA A 463 -0.19 -12.65 0.44
N LEU A 464 -0.77 -13.05 1.58
CA LEU A 464 -2.22 -13.04 1.79
C LEU A 464 -2.79 -11.62 1.69
N VAL A 465 -2.16 -10.62 2.32
CA VAL A 465 -2.61 -9.22 2.24
C VAL A 465 -2.60 -8.72 0.79
N LEU A 466 -1.51 -8.93 0.07
CA LEU A 466 -1.39 -8.52 -1.33
C LEU A 466 -2.40 -9.23 -2.22
N LEU A 467 -2.62 -10.53 -2.02
CA LEU A 467 -3.61 -11.31 -2.75
C LEU A 467 -5.04 -10.81 -2.50
N CYS A 468 -5.40 -10.51 -1.24
CA CYS A 468 -6.70 -9.94 -0.90
C CYS A 468 -6.92 -8.56 -1.57
N LEU A 469 -5.90 -7.70 -1.56
CA LEU A 469 -5.95 -6.41 -2.26
C LEU A 469 -6.09 -6.62 -3.77
N PHE A 470 -5.37 -7.58 -4.35
CA PHE A 470 -5.40 -7.89 -5.77
C PHE A 470 -6.76 -8.43 -6.22
N ALA A 471 -7.31 -9.40 -5.47
CA ALA A 471 -8.63 -9.94 -5.72
C ALA A 471 -9.71 -8.85 -5.72
N ARG A 472 -9.57 -7.84 -4.85
CA ARG A 472 -10.48 -6.70 -4.79
C ARG A 472 -10.35 -5.75 -5.98
N VAL A 473 -9.11 -5.43 -6.40
CA VAL A 473 -8.88 -4.65 -7.64
C VAL A 473 -9.50 -5.38 -8.83
N GLY A 474 -9.27 -6.69 -8.93
CA GLY A 474 -9.87 -7.55 -9.94
C GLY A 474 -11.40 -7.54 -9.90
N TYR A 475 -12.01 -7.68 -8.72
CA TYR A 475 -13.47 -7.63 -8.55
C TYR A 475 -14.05 -6.29 -9.00
N THR A 476 -13.42 -5.18 -8.61
CA THR A 476 -13.88 -3.83 -8.96
C THR A 476 -13.75 -3.58 -10.46
N ALA A 477 -12.64 -4.00 -11.06
CA ALA A 477 -12.42 -3.92 -12.50
C ALA A 477 -13.43 -4.80 -13.28
N ALA A 478 -13.68 -6.03 -12.83
CA ALA A 478 -14.65 -6.93 -13.45
C ALA A 478 -16.07 -6.38 -13.39
N LYS A 479 -16.49 -5.80 -12.26
CA LYS A 479 -17.80 -5.16 -12.11
C LYS A 479 -17.93 -3.93 -13.02
N ALA A 480 -16.87 -3.12 -13.11
CA ALA A 480 -16.84 -1.97 -14.02
C ALA A 480 -16.95 -2.40 -15.48
N LEU A 481 -16.23 -3.46 -15.88
CA LEU A 481 -16.28 -4.03 -17.21
C LEU A 481 -17.66 -4.61 -17.53
N ALA A 482 -18.26 -5.35 -16.59
CA ALA A 482 -19.61 -5.89 -16.75
C ALA A 482 -20.66 -4.79 -16.97
N LYS A 483 -20.57 -3.69 -16.20
CA LYS A 483 -21.46 -2.53 -16.38
C LYS A 483 -21.24 -1.85 -17.73
N TRP A 484 -19.99 -1.71 -18.17
CA TRP A 484 -19.69 -1.16 -19.50
C TRP A 484 -20.26 -2.04 -20.62
N LEU A 485 -20.13 -3.37 -20.51
CA LEU A 485 -20.72 -4.31 -21.46
C LEU A 485 -22.25 -4.25 -21.49
N GLN A 486 -22.90 -4.09 -20.33
CA GLN A 486 -24.35 -3.92 -20.23
C GLN A 486 -24.82 -2.64 -20.91
N ASN A 487 -24.16 -1.50 -20.65
CA ASN A 487 -24.48 -0.23 -21.29
C ASN A 487 -24.30 -0.30 -22.82
N ARG A 488 -23.27 -1.02 -23.28
CA ARG A 488 -23.03 -1.23 -24.72
C ARG A 488 -24.12 -2.08 -25.36
N LYS A 489 -24.61 -3.13 -24.68
CA LYS A 489 -25.75 -3.93 -25.17
C LYS A 489 -27.04 -3.13 -25.20
N ALA A 490 -27.31 -2.31 -24.18
CA ALA A 490 -28.49 -1.44 -24.16
C ALA A 490 -28.48 -0.44 -25.32
N GLY A 491 -27.34 0.22 -25.59
CA GLY A 491 -27.22 1.15 -26.71
C GLY A 491 -27.35 0.49 -28.10
N VAL A 492 -26.92 -0.77 -28.26
CA VAL A 492 -27.13 -1.51 -29.52
C VAL A 492 -28.62 -1.87 -29.72
N ASN A 493 -29.31 -2.29 -28.66
CA ASN A 493 -30.74 -2.61 -28.75
C ASN A 493 -31.59 -1.37 -29.04
N GLU A 494 -31.24 -0.21 -28.47
CA GLU A 494 -31.95 1.06 -28.71
C GLU A 494 -31.78 1.56 -30.16
N ILE A 495 -30.63 1.28 -30.79
CA ILE A 495 -30.39 1.57 -32.22
C ILE A 495 -31.21 0.62 -33.10
N ASP A 496 -31.24 -0.68 -32.78
CA ASP A 496 -32.00 -1.69 -33.54
C ASP A 496 -33.52 -1.44 -33.46
N ASP A 497 -34.05 -1.07 -32.29
CA ASP A 497 -35.45 -0.67 -32.13
C ASP A 497 -35.76 0.63 -32.89
N GLY A 498 -34.84 1.61 -32.89
CA GLY A 498 -35.00 2.86 -33.63
C GLY A 498 -35.02 2.67 -35.15
N ASP A 499 -34.16 1.80 -35.69
CA ASP A 499 -34.10 1.46 -37.11
C ASP A 499 -35.33 0.66 -37.55
N ASN A 500 -35.85 -0.23 -36.69
CA ASN A 500 -37.12 -0.93 -36.93
C ASN A 500 -38.33 0.02 -36.89
N LEU A 501 -38.34 1.01 -36.00
CA LEU A 501 -39.42 1.99 -35.89
C LEU A 501 -39.43 2.98 -37.08
N LEU A 502 -38.25 3.43 -37.53
CA LEU A 502 -38.09 4.23 -38.75
C LEU A 502 -38.44 3.43 -40.02
N SER A 503 -38.18 2.13 -40.04
CA SER A 503 -38.57 1.24 -41.13
C SER A 503 -40.09 1.02 -41.19
N ILE A 504 -40.76 0.93 -40.04
CA ILE A 504 -42.23 0.89 -39.95
C ILE A 504 -42.84 2.24 -40.35
N GLU A 505 -42.26 3.38 -39.94
CA GLU A 505 -42.76 4.70 -40.32
C GLU A 505 -42.61 4.97 -41.83
N ASN A 506 -41.54 4.48 -42.46
CA ASN A 506 -41.39 4.51 -43.92
C ASN A 506 -42.32 3.53 -44.66
N ALA A 507 -42.69 2.40 -44.04
CA ALA A 507 -43.69 1.47 -44.58
C ALA A 507 -45.13 1.98 -44.41
N VAL A 508 -45.40 2.78 -43.36
CA VAL A 508 -46.68 3.48 -43.15
C VAL A 508 -46.77 4.73 -44.03
N GLY A 509 -45.64 5.38 -44.33
CA GLY A 509 -45.55 6.53 -45.24
C GLY A 509 -45.87 6.25 -46.71
N THR A 510 -46.02 4.98 -47.10
CA THR A 510 -46.48 4.57 -48.45
C THR A 510 -47.98 4.21 -48.50
N GLY A 511 -48.71 4.36 -47.39
CA GLY A 511 -50.12 3.96 -47.27
C GLY A 511 -51.16 5.08 -47.06
N GLU A 512 -50.80 6.29 -46.61
CA GLU A 512 -51.79 7.34 -46.31
C GLU A 512 -51.47 8.69 -46.95
N GLN A 513 -51.68 8.76 -48.25
CA GLN A 513 -51.93 10.01 -48.94
C GLN A 513 -53.43 10.33 -48.82
N ARG A 514 -53.87 10.98 -47.70
CA ARG A 514 -55.04 11.90 -47.62
C ARG A 514 -55.55 12.12 -46.17
N ARG A 515 -55.11 13.23 -45.54
CA ARG A 515 -55.77 14.12 -44.52
C ARG A 515 -54.62 14.71 -43.69
N GLY A 516 -54.34 16.01 -43.67
CA GLY A 516 -55.19 17.12 -43.23
C GLY A 516 -54.26 18.06 -42.43
N SER A 517 -54.22 19.33 -42.81
CA SER A 517 -53.41 20.40 -42.20
C SER A 517 -53.69 20.58 -40.71
N LEU A 518 -52.66 20.80 -39.87
CA LEU A 518 -52.66 21.81 -38.79
C LEU A 518 -51.30 21.94 -38.06
N GLN A 519 -50.70 23.09 -38.33
CA GLN A 519 -49.70 23.93 -37.66
C GLN A 519 -49.67 23.89 -36.10
N HIS A 520 -48.47 23.70 -35.51
CA HIS A 520 -48.15 24.27 -34.19
C HIS A 520 -46.66 24.66 -34.00
N GLN A 521 -46.50 25.82 -33.37
CA GLN A 521 -45.29 26.61 -33.12
C GLN A 521 -44.67 26.25 -31.75
N PRO A 522 -43.36 26.44 -31.50
CA PRO A 522 -42.72 26.00 -30.26
C PRO A 522 -42.96 26.98 -29.09
N GLN A 523 -43.42 26.47 -27.95
CA GLN A 523 -43.53 27.19 -26.68
C GLN A 523 -42.33 26.89 -25.77
N SER A 524 -41.76 27.96 -25.21
CA SER A 524 -40.80 28.01 -24.10
C SER A 524 -41.41 27.52 -22.76
N PRO A 525 -40.61 26.97 -21.83
CA PRO A 525 -41.12 26.49 -20.55
C PRO A 525 -41.26 27.63 -19.52
N PRO A 526 -42.25 27.57 -18.61
CA PRO A 526 -42.36 28.52 -17.51
C PRO A 526 -41.48 28.12 -16.31
N ALA A 527 -40.99 29.14 -15.61
CA ALA A 527 -40.32 29.04 -14.34
C ALA A 527 -41.33 28.68 -13.23
N ASP A 528 -40.98 27.69 -12.41
CA ASP A 528 -41.56 27.59 -11.07
C ASP A 528 -40.49 27.15 -10.06
N GLY A 529 -40.46 27.87 -8.93
CA GLY A 529 -39.44 27.77 -7.92
C GLY A 529 -39.89 26.88 -6.77
N THR A 530 -39.25 25.71 -6.63
CA THR A 530 -39.15 24.96 -5.37
C THR A 530 -37.83 24.17 -5.36
N PRO A 531 -37.09 24.12 -4.23
CA PRO A 531 -35.82 23.41 -4.16
C PRO A 531 -36.06 21.90 -4.00
N PRO A 532 -35.34 21.01 -4.72
CA PRO A 532 -35.48 19.58 -4.48
C PRO A 532 -34.82 19.20 -3.14
N SER A 533 -35.65 18.64 -2.26
CA SER A 533 -35.31 18.03 -0.98
C SER A 533 -34.30 16.89 -1.14
N GLY A 534 -33.25 16.91 -0.31
CA GLY A 534 -32.23 15.86 -0.23
C GLY A 534 -32.77 14.56 0.37
N GLN A 535 -33.29 13.67 -0.47
CA GLN A 535 -33.58 12.28 -0.12
C GLN A 535 -33.36 11.39 -1.36
N ALA A 536 -32.10 11.15 -1.70
CA ALA A 536 -31.75 10.16 -2.72
C ALA A 536 -30.37 9.56 -2.45
N TYR A 537 -30.10 9.06 -1.23
CA TYR A 537 -28.85 8.33 -0.94
C TYR A 537 -28.96 7.15 0.04
N HIS A 538 -30.14 6.81 0.55
CA HIS A 538 -30.26 5.77 1.58
C HIS A 538 -30.56 4.34 1.07
N GLN A 539 -30.71 4.09 -0.24
CA GLN A 539 -31.29 2.82 -0.70
C GLN A 539 -30.34 1.72 -1.20
N THR A 540 -29.02 1.85 -1.07
CA THR A 540 -28.11 0.80 -1.59
C THR A 540 -27.22 0.10 -0.54
N THR A 541 -27.48 0.26 0.76
CA THR A 541 -26.70 -0.49 1.79
C THR A 541 -27.48 -1.19 2.91
N ASP A 542 -28.81 -1.10 2.97
CA ASP A 542 -29.60 -1.75 4.04
C ASP A 542 -30.04 -3.20 3.75
N LYS A 543 -29.47 -3.87 2.74
CA LYS A 543 -29.62 -5.32 2.55
C LYS A 543 -28.43 -6.08 3.12
N PHE A 544 -28.15 -5.85 4.40
CA PHE A 544 -27.25 -6.69 5.20
C PHE A 544 -27.70 -6.57 6.67
N ASP A 545 -28.89 -7.11 6.98
CA ASP A 545 -29.20 -7.47 8.35
C ASP A 545 -30.13 -8.69 8.44
N SER A 546 -29.77 -9.57 9.38
CA SER A 546 -30.54 -10.66 9.99
C SER A 546 -31.17 -11.73 9.09
N GLY A 547 -30.40 -12.80 8.82
CA GLY A 547 -30.98 -14.13 8.63
C GLY A 547 -31.26 -14.76 10.00
N HIS A 548 -32.47 -14.60 10.52
CA HIS A 548 -32.96 -15.30 11.71
C HIS A 548 -34.35 -15.90 11.40
N TRP A 549 -34.35 -17.22 11.21
CA TRP A 549 -35.42 -18.21 11.40
C TRP A 549 -36.88 -17.79 11.25
N GLU A 550 -37.49 -18.15 10.11
CA GLU A 550 -38.92 -18.42 10.04
C GLU A 550 -39.13 -19.94 10.16
N ILE A 551 -39.56 -20.37 11.34
CA ILE A 551 -40.21 -21.67 11.54
C ILE A 551 -41.71 -21.47 11.29
N ALA A 552 -42.22 -22.26 10.36
CA ALA A 552 -43.60 -22.28 9.91
C ALA A 552 -44.61 -22.44 11.06
N GLY A 553 -45.64 -21.59 11.06
CA GLY A 553 -46.84 -21.80 11.87
C GLY A 553 -47.77 -22.82 11.19
N PRO A 554 -48.36 -23.76 11.94
CA PRO A 554 -49.43 -24.59 11.43
C PRO A 554 -50.82 -24.02 11.75
N SER A 555 -51.75 -24.39 10.87
CA SER A 555 -53.19 -24.11 10.84
C SER A 555 -53.96 -24.44 12.13
N ASP A 556 -55.02 -23.67 12.34
CA ASP A 556 -56.28 -23.97 13.05
C ASP A 556 -56.28 -24.59 14.46
N ARG A 557 -56.96 -23.91 15.39
CA ARG A 557 -58.24 -24.39 15.97
C ARG A 557 -58.83 -23.38 16.97
N HIS A 558 -60.12 -23.08 16.76
CA HIS A 558 -61.02 -22.54 17.77
C HIS A 558 -61.29 -23.58 18.88
N VAL A 559 -61.30 -23.08 20.11
CA VAL A 559 -62.15 -23.44 21.27
C VAL A 559 -63.05 -24.68 21.10
N VAL A 560 -62.69 -25.80 21.75
CA VAL A 560 -63.31 -26.48 22.91
C VAL A 560 -62.52 -27.77 23.17
#